data_AF-A0A932GHM9-F1
#
_entry.id   AF-A0A932GHM9-F1
#
_cell.length_a   1.000
_cell.length_b   1.000
_cell.length_c   1.000
_cell.angle_alpha   90.00
_cell.angle_beta   90.00
_cell.angle_gamma   90.00
#
_symmetry.space_group_name_H-M   'P 1'
#
loop_
_entity.id
_entity.type
_entity.pdbx_description
1 polymer ?
#
loop_
_entity_poly.entity_id
_entity_poly.type
_entity_poly.pdbx_seq_one_letter_code
_entity_poly.pdbx_strand_id
1 'polypeptide(L)' 'MAAKDFLFTSESVSEGHPDKMCDQISDAILDAHLAEDPESRVACEALTKTGM' A
#
# COMPACT_ATOMS: atom_id res chain seq x y z
N MET A 1 2.41 -38.63 7.38
CA MET A 1 2.10 -38.28 5.99
C MET A 1 3.30 -37.50 5.45
N ALA A 2 3.94 -37.96 4.39
CA ALA A 2 5.03 -37.20 3.77
C ALA A 2 4.46 -35.89 3.20
N ALA A 3 5.13 -34.76 3.44
CA ALA A 3 4.76 -33.51 2.80
C ALA A 3 4.82 -33.72 1.28
N LYS A 4 3.75 -33.34 0.56
CA LYS A 4 3.75 -33.33 -0.91
C LYS A 4 4.77 -32.28 -1.37
N ASP A 5 5.61 -32.63 -2.34
CA ASP A 5 6.40 -31.65 -3.06
C ASP A 5 5.45 -30.63 -3.70
N PHE A 6 5.62 -29.35 -3.38
CA PHE A 6 4.85 -28.26 -3.97
C PHE A 6 5.79 -27.11 -4.34
N LEU A 7 5.49 -26.45 -5.46
CA LEU A 7 6.19 -25.25 -5.90
C LEU A 7 5.32 -24.04 -5.59
N PHE A 8 5.93 -23.01 -5.01
CA PHE A 8 5.29 -21.74 -4.68
C PHE A 8 6.20 -20.59 -5.10
N THR A 9 5.59 -19.56 -5.71
CA THR A 9 6.28 -18.33 -6.10
C THR A 9 5.50 -17.14 -5.58
N SER A 10 6.24 -16.10 -5.19
CA SER A 10 5.72 -14.81 -4.75
C SER A 10 6.58 -13.71 -5.38
N GLU A 11 6.00 -12.53 -5.53
CA GLU A 11 6.70 -11.32 -5.96
C GLU A 11 6.52 -10.19 -4.94
N SER A 12 7.31 -9.13 -5.12
CA SER A 12 7.22 -7.88 -4.39
C SER A 12 7.73 -6.78 -5.32
N VAL A 13 7.35 -5.53 -5.05
CA VAL A 13 7.79 -4.35 -5.81
C VAL A 13 8.41 -3.34 -4.86
N SER A 14 9.29 -2.49 -5.38
CA SER A 14 9.93 -1.43 -4.58
C SER A 14 8.96 -0.29 -4.29
N GLU A 15 9.35 0.58 -3.36
CA GLU A 15 8.65 1.82 -3.02
C GLU A 15 8.39 2.74 -4.23
N GLY A 16 9.26 2.71 -5.25
CA GLY A 16 9.11 3.50 -6.47
C GLY A 16 8.13 2.92 -7.49
N HIS A 17 7.52 1.76 -7.23
CA HIS A 17 6.46 1.25 -8.09
C HIS A 17 5.24 2.18 -8.00
N PRO A 18 4.61 2.60 -9.11
CA PRO A 18 3.49 3.56 -9.09
C PRO A 18 2.40 3.22 -8.08
N ASP A 19 2.00 1.95 -8.02
CA ASP A 19 0.99 1.49 -7.04
C ASP A 19 1.48 1.64 -5.59
N LYS A 20 2.75 1.34 -5.30
CA LYS A 20 3.31 1.51 -3.95
C LYS A 20 3.48 2.98 -3.60
N MET A 21 3.79 3.84 -4.56
CA MET A 21 3.79 5.28 -4.35
C MET A 21 2.38 5.78 -3.98
N CYS A 22 1.34 5.29 -4.67
CA CYS A 22 -0.06 5.59 -4.31
C CYS A 22 -0.41 5.11 -2.91
N ASP A 23 -0.06 3.87 -2.55
CA ASP A 23 -0.24 3.33 -1.20
C ASP A 23 0.40 4.25 -0.16
N GLN A 24 1.67 4.63 -0.36
CA GLN A 24 2.41 5.49 0.55
C GLN A 24 1.79 6.89 0.69
N ILE A 25 1.29 7.47 -0.40
CA ILE A 25 0.63 8.78 -0.38
C ILE A 25 -0.70 8.69 0.38
N SER A 26 -1.51 7.68 0.11
CA SER A 26 -2.78 7.44 0.80
C SER A 26 -2.57 7.22 2.30
N ASP A 27 -1.58 6.41 2.68
CA ASP A 27 -1.24 6.15 4.08
C ASP A 27 -0.69 7.41 4.77
N ALA A 28 0.14 8.21 4.10
CA ALA A 28 0.63 9.46 4.67
C ALA A 28 -0.50 10.46 4.98
N ILE A 29 -1.56 10.48 4.16
CA ILE A 29 -2.76 11.28 4.44
C ILE A 29 -3.52 10.70 5.63
N LEU A 30 -3.70 9.39 5.71
CA LEU A 30 -4.30 8.71 6.87
C LEU A 30 -3.53 9.03 8.16
N ASP A 31 -2.21 8.89 8.14
CA ASP A 31 -1.33 9.14 9.29
C ASP A 31 -1.45 10.59 9.78
N ALA A 32 -1.47 11.56 8.86
CA ALA A 32 -1.66 12.96 9.20
C ALA A 32 -3.00 13.21 9.91
N HIS A 33 -4.07 12.58 9.42
CA HIS A 33 -5.39 12.69 10.05
C HIS A 33 -5.45 11.99 11.41
N LEU A 34 -4.89 10.79 11.54
CA LEU A 34 -4.87 10.04 12.81
C LEU A 34 -3.99 10.71 13.87
N ALA A 35 -2.97 11.46 13.46
CA ALA A 35 -2.13 12.23 14.37
C ALA A 35 -2.88 13.38 15.06
N GLU A 36 -3.86 13.99 14.38
CA GLU A 36 -4.69 15.07 14.91
C GLU A 36 -6.00 14.55 15.55
N ASP A 37 -6.61 13.54 14.94
CA ASP A 37 -7.87 12.93 15.36
C ASP A 37 -7.80 11.39 15.26
N PRO A 38 -7.59 10.68 16.40
CA PRO A 38 -7.54 9.22 16.41
C PRO A 38 -8.83 8.52 15.96
N GLU A 39 -9.98 9.20 15.93
CA GLU A 39 -11.25 8.66 15.43
C GLU A 39 -11.55 9.09 13.98
N SER A 40 -10.55 9.67 13.29
CA SER A 40 -10.71 10.14 11.92
C SER A 40 -11.14 9.02 10.97
N ARG A 41 -12.11 9.34 10.11
CA ARG A 41 -12.68 8.40 9.13
C ARG A 41 -12.17 8.76 7.74
N VAL A 42 -11.07 8.12 7.32
CA VAL A 42 -10.40 8.38 6.04
C VAL A 42 -10.58 7.19 5.10
N ALA A 43 -10.95 7.48 3.84
CA ALA A 43 -11.02 6.54 2.73
C ALA A 43 -10.35 7.19 1.50
N CYS A 44 -9.04 7.43 1.62
CA CYS A 44 -8.26 8.19 0.64
C CYS A 44 -7.67 7.26 -0.42
N GLU A 45 -8.08 7.45 -1.67
CA GLU A 45 -7.54 6.75 -2.84
C GLU A 45 -6.59 7.67 -3.60
N ALA A 46 -5.42 7.17 -3.99
CA ALA A 46 -4.45 7.90 -4.79
C ALA A 46 -4.32 7.31 -6.21
N LEU A 47 -4.05 8.18 -7.19
CA LEU A 47 -3.77 7.81 -8.56
C LEU A 47 -2.51 8.54 -9.00
N THR A 48 -1.62 7.86 -9.71
CA THR A 48 -0.50 8.49 -10.39
C THR A 48 -0.42 8.07 -11.85
N LYS A 49 0.04 9.00 -12.69
CA LYS A 49 0.39 8.77 -14.10
C LYS A 49 1.47 9.77 -14.51
N THR A 50 1.94 9.68 -15.74
CA THR A 50 2.90 10.63 -16.29
C THR A 50 2.38 12.07 -16.16
N GLY A 51 3.01 12.85 -15.28
CA GLY A 51 2.65 14.25 -15.02
C GLY A 51 1.49 14.45 -14.03
N MET A 52 1.06 13.42 -13.29
CA MET A 52 0.03 13.51 -12.26
C MET A 52 0.26 12.56 -11.10
#